data_AF-A0A917BNM0-F1
#
_entry.id   AF-A0A917BNM0-F1
#
_cell.length_a   1.000
_cell.length_b   1.000
_cell.length_c   1.000
_cell.angle_alpha   90.00
_cell.angle_beta   90.00
_cell.angle_gamma   90.00
#
_symmetry.space_group_name_H-M   'P 1'
#
loop_
_entity.id
_entity.type
_entity.pdbx_description
1 polymer ?
#
loop_
_entity_poly.entity_id
_entity_poly.type
_entity_poly.pdbx_seq_one_letter_code
_entity_poly.pdbx_strand_id
1 'polypeptide(L)' 'MSEARPRAFPWDAAMGFGLGCLRLAPRDFWAMTPRELAAAVRAVNGPPTRGAALDRAGLAALMARFPDAPLMG' A
#
# COMPACT_ATOMS: atom_id res chain seq x y z
N MET A 1 -2.47 32.09 0.97
CA MET A 1 -2.93 30.72 1.27
C MET A 1 -3.53 30.18 -0.03
N SER A 2 -2.86 29.24 -0.70
CA SER A 2 -3.38 28.66 -1.94
C SER A 2 -4.48 27.65 -1.60
N GLU A 3 -5.66 27.82 -2.17
CA GLU A 3 -6.83 26.98 -1.92
C GLU A 3 -6.64 25.63 -2.65
N ALA A 4 -6.58 24.54 -1.88
CA ALA A 4 -6.40 23.20 -2.43
C ALA A 4 -7.69 22.76 -3.13
N ARG A 5 -7.69 22.73 -4.47
CA ARG A 5 -8.81 22.23 -5.27
C ARG A 5 -9.06 20.74 -4.95
N PRO A 6 -10.32 20.31 -4.80
CA PRO A 6 -10.64 18.91 -4.56
C PRO A 6 -10.10 18.03 -5.69
N ARG A 7 -9.34 17.00 -5.32
CA ARG A 7 -8.79 16.00 -6.23
C ARG A 7 -9.86 14.95 -6.54
N ALA A 8 -9.95 14.53 -7.80
CA ALA A 8 -10.83 13.44 -8.21
C ALA A 8 -10.52 12.15 -7.44
N PHE A 9 -11.54 11.31 -7.25
CA PHE A 9 -11.38 10.01 -6.61
C PHE A 9 -10.46 9.10 -7.45
N PRO A 10 -9.49 8.39 -6.82
CA PRO A 10 -8.50 7.59 -7.53
C PRO A 10 -9.05 6.21 -7.93
N TRP A 11 -9.85 6.15 -8.99
CA TRP A 11 -10.49 4.92 -9.45
C TRP A 11 -9.54 3.78 -9.77
N ASP A 12 -8.40 4.06 -10.43
CA ASP A 12 -7.42 3.02 -10.80
C ASP A 12 -6.86 2.30 -9.57
N ALA A 13 -6.53 3.05 -8.51
CA ALA A 13 -6.04 2.50 -7.27
C ALA A 13 -7.13 1.68 -6.54
N ALA A 14 -8.36 2.18 -6.52
CA ALA A 14 -9.48 1.49 -5.89
C ALA A 14 -9.80 0.15 -6.58
N MET A 15 -9.89 0.14 -7.91
CA MET A 15 -10.15 -1.07 -8.70
C MET A 15 -8.96 -2.04 -8.64
N GLY A 16 -7.72 -1.55 -8.73
CA GLY A 16 -6.53 -2.39 -8.60
C GLY A 16 -6.45 -3.08 -7.24
N PHE A 17 -6.79 -2.37 -6.16
CA PHE A 17 -6.84 -2.97 -4.83
C PHE A 17 -8.01 -3.97 -4.69
N GLY A 18 -9.22 -3.59 -5.09
CA GLY A 18 -10.42 -4.42 -4.92
C GLY A 18 -10.43 -5.68 -5.80
N LEU A 19 -10.17 -5.52 -7.09
CA LEU A 19 -10.22 -6.62 -8.06
C LEU A 19 -8.90 -7.39 -8.14
N GLY A 20 -7.77 -6.71 -7.90
CA GLY A 20 -6.43 -7.31 -7.97
C GLY A 20 -5.95 -7.87 -6.64
N CYS A 21 -5.77 -7.02 -5.62
CA CYS A 21 -5.20 -7.43 -4.33
C CYS A 21 -6.16 -8.30 -3.51
N LEU A 22 -7.41 -7.84 -3.34
CA LEU A 22 -8.44 -8.58 -2.59
C LEU A 22 -9.08 -9.70 -3.42
N ARG A 23 -8.90 -9.67 -4.76
CA ARG A 23 -9.48 -10.63 -5.71
C ARG A 23 -11.00 -10.77 -5.59
N LEU A 24 -11.69 -9.68 -5.26
CA LEU A 24 -13.15 -9.67 -5.20
C LEU A 24 -13.73 -9.89 -6.60
N ALA A 25 -14.86 -10.59 -6.68
CA ALA A 25 -15.65 -10.59 -7.90
C ALA A 25 -16.09 -9.14 -8.19
N PRO A 26 -16.19 -8.72 -9.47
CA PRO A 26 -16.59 -7.36 -9.81
C PRO A 26 -17.91 -6.94 -9.17
N ARG A 27 -18.88 -7.85 -9.08
CA ARG A 27 -20.17 -7.61 -8.41
C ARG A 27 -19.99 -7.19 -6.95
N ASP A 28 -19.15 -7.89 -6.20
CA ASP A 28 -18.96 -7.65 -4.77
C ASP A 28 -18.20 -6.34 -4.54
N PHE A 29 -17.21 -6.04 -5.39
CA PHE A 29 -16.51 -4.76 -5.37
C PHE A 29 -17.46 -3.57 -5.64
N TRP A 30 -18.34 -3.69 -6.64
CA TRP A 30 -19.28 -2.60 -6.96
C TRP A 30 -20.45 -2.49 -5.97
N ALA A 31 -20.77 -3.56 -5.24
CA ALA A 31 -21.76 -3.53 -4.16
C ALA A 31 -21.22 -2.96 -2.85
N MET A 32 -19.90 -2.93 -2.67
CA MET A 32 -19.23 -2.43 -1.48
C MET A 32 -19.36 -0.91 -1.34
N THR A 33 -19.50 -0.46 -0.10
CA THR A 33 -19.50 0.97 0.24
C THR A 33 -18.07 1.54 0.33
N PRO A 34 -17.87 2.85 0.10
CA PRO A 34 -16.56 3.49 0.28
C PRO A 34 -15.96 3.32 1.70
N ARG A 35 -16.81 3.20 2.73
CA ARG A 35 -16.36 2.99 4.12
C ARG A 35 -15.79 1.59 4.31
N GLU A 36 -16.41 0.58 3.71
CA GLU A 36 -15.91 -0.81 3.71
C GLU A 36 -14.62 -0.92 2.90
N LEU A 37 -14.52 -0.27 1.74
CA LEU A 37 -13.27 -0.20 0.98
C LEU A 37 -12.14 0.40 1.82
N ALA A 38 -12.39 1.52 2.49
CA ALA A 38 -11.40 2.15 3.35
C ALA A 38 -11.00 1.25 4.54
N ALA A 39 -11.93 0.46 5.08
CA ALA A 39 -11.62 -0.52 6.12
C ALA A 39 -10.75 -1.66 5.59
N ALA A 40 -11.06 -2.21 4.42
CA ALA A 40 -10.27 -3.26 3.78
C ALA A 40 -8.83 -2.80 3.46
N VAL A 41 -8.67 -1.57 2.96
CA VAL A 41 -7.35 -0.97 2.71
C VAL A 41 -6.52 -0.89 4.00
N ARG A 42 -7.13 -0.46 5.13
CA ARG A 42 -6.45 -0.43 6.43
C ARG A 42 -6.11 -1.82 6.97
N ALA A 43 -6.97 -2.80 6.74
CA ALA A 43 -6.73 -4.17 7.19
C ALA A 43 -5.54 -4.81 6.45
N VAL A 44 -5.41 -4.58 5.14
CA VAL A 44 -4.31 -5.15 4.33
C VAL A 44 -3.00 -4.40 4.54
N ASN A 45 -3.03 -3.07 4.56
CA ASN A 45 -1.81 -2.27 4.66
C ASN A 45 -1.34 -2.05 6.12
N GLY A 46 -2.15 -2.45 7.10
CA GLY A 46 -1.93 -2.13 8.50
C GLY A 46 -2.18 -0.66 8.83
N PRO A 47 -1.93 -0.24 10.08
CA PRO A 47 -2.05 1.16 10.48
C PRO A 47 -1.11 2.03 9.63
N PRO A 48 -1.54 3.24 9.21
CA PRO A 48 -0.71 4.15 8.43
C PRO A 48 0.54 4.50 9.23
N THR A 49 1.62 3.79 8.96
CA THR A 49 2.91 4.03 9.57
C THR A 49 3.51 5.23 8.85
N ARG A 50 3.42 6.41 9.47
CA ARG A 50 4.21 7.56 9.03
C ARG A 50 5.68 7.14 9.08
N GLY A 51 6.28 6.90 7.91
CA GLY A 51 7.67 6.44 7.78
C GLY A 51 7.89 5.01 7.26
N ALA A 52 6.85 4.28 6.84
CA ALA A 52 6.99 2.88 6.38
C ALA A 52 7.53 2.69 4.95
N ALA A 53 7.78 3.76 4.19
CA ALA A 53 8.60 3.60 3.00
C ALA A 53 10.04 3.35 3.46
N LEU A 54 10.57 2.16 3.19
CA LEU A 54 11.99 1.85 3.44
C LEU A 54 12.82 2.96 2.78
N ASP A 55 13.47 3.78 3.60
CA ASP A 55 14.35 4.81 3.08
C ASP A 55 15.70 4.19 2.68
N ARG A 56 16.50 4.98 1.97
CA ARG A 56 17.81 4.50 1.51
C ARG A 56 18.71 4.08 2.68
N ALA A 57 18.61 4.76 3.82
CA ALA A 57 19.39 4.44 5.01
C ALA A 57 18.98 3.08 5.60
N GLY A 58 17.68 2.81 5.70
CA GLY A 58 17.12 1.53 6.12
C GLY A 58 17.49 0.40 5.18
N LEU A 59 17.46 0.63 3.87
CA LEU A 59 17.93 -0.37 2.89
C LEU A 59 19.43 -0.67 3.06
N ALA A 60 20.27 0.35 3.21
CA ALA A 60 21.71 0.17 3.40
C ALA A 60 22.02 -0.61 4.69
N ALA A 61 21.29 -0.35 5.78
CA ALA A 61 21.41 -1.08 7.03
C ALA A 61 21.04 -2.57 6.86
N LEU A 62 20.01 -2.88 6.06
CA LEU A 62 19.63 -4.27 5.76
C LEU A 62 20.71 -5.00 4.94
N MET A 63 21.26 -4.36 3.92
CA MET A 63 22.34 -4.93 3.09
C MET A 63 23.60 -5.23 3.91
N ALA A 64 23.97 -4.34 4.84
CA ALA A 64 25.10 -4.58 5.73
C ALA A 64 24.83 -5.72 6.72
N ARG A 65 23.58 -5.89 7.16
CA ARG A 65 23.20 -6.93 8.13
C ARG A 65 23.04 -8.32 7.50
N PHE A 66 22.66 -8.38 6.23
CA PHE A 66 22.45 -9.62 5.49
C PHE A 66 23.23 -9.58 4.16
N PRO A 67 24.57 -9.72 4.18
CA PRO A 67 25.36 -9.71 2.97
C PRO A 67 25.10 -10.97 2.12
N ASP A 68 24.89 -10.80 0.81
CA ASP A 68 24.59 -11.89 -0.13
C ASP A 68 25.78 -12.83 -0.40
N ALA A 69 26.98 -12.48 0.06
CA ALA A 69 28.17 -13.30 -0.15
C ALA A 69 28.20 -14.47 0.84
N PRO A 70 28.33 -15.73 0.38
CA PRO A 70 28.59 -16.84 1.28
C PRO A 70 29.94 -16.60 1.95
N LEU A 71 30.00 -16.75 3.27
CA LEU A 71 31.25 -16.81 4.02
C LEU A 71 32.09 -17.96 3.46
N MET A 72 32.97 -17.68 2.51
CA MET A 72 34.03 -18.61 2.13
C MET A 72 35.11 -18.51 3.21
N GLY A 73 35.14 -19.52 4.06
CA GLY A 73 36.35 -19.95 4.75
C GLY A 73 37.24 -20.79 3.83
#